data_AF-A0A349UQ68-F1
#
_entry.id   AF-A0A349UQ68-F1
#
_cell.length_a   1.000
_cell.length_b   1.000
_cell.length_c   1.000
_cell.angle_alpha   90.00
_cell.angle_beta   90.00
_cell.angle_gamma   90.00
#
_symmetry.space_group_name_H-M   'P 1'
#
loop_
_entity.id
_entity.type
_entity.pdbx_description
1 polymer ?
#
loop_
_entity_poly.entity_id
_entity_poly.type
_entity_poly.pdbx_seq_one_letter_code
_entity_poly.pdbx_strand_id
1 'polypeptide(L)'
;MTALSPGQSPPPVRIPMRFSAAMSAVSLRRGANRRAAARLDYWNFRRDAIEYLESLRITARSSGAAMSAAPTADRRKYARHPLATSVQVYHAPSRREYPGRCVDISAGGMMLYMPATTPVQPGHAVRLALGAVPRPEFAALGDGPVEATIVRVDRQKLLSLGHLAVGLRFHAGA
;
A
#
# COMPACT_ATOMS: atom_id res chain seq x y z
N MET A 1 9.72 -68.22 45.96
CA MET A 1 9.66 -66.78 46.27
C MET A 1 11.09 -66.24 46.15
N THR A 2 11.41 -65.55 45.06
CA THR A 2 12.76 -65.03 44.79
C THR A 2 12.64 -63.53 44.58
N ALA A 3 13.25 -62.76 45.48
CA ALA A 3 13.21 -61.30 45.50
C ALA A 3 14.21 -60.72 44.48
N LEU A 4 13.76 -59.74 43.70
CA LEU A 4 14.60 -58.95 42.78
C LEU A 4 15.18 -57.73 43.53
N SER A 5 16.48 -57.51 43.39
CA SER A 5 17.23 -56.40 44.00
C SER A 5 16.82 -55.02 43.44
N PRO A 6 16.67 -54.00 44.30
CA PRO A 6 16.47 -52.62 43.86
C PRO A 6 17.83 -51.97 43.57
N GLY A 7 18.13 -51.65 42.30
CA GLY A 7 19.39 -50.92 42.02
C GLY A 7 19.83 -50.75 40.57
N GLN A 8 19.12 -51.24 39.56
CA GLN A 8 19.49 -50.96 38.16
C GLN A 8 18.67 -49.80 37.61
N SER A 9 19.34 -48.67 37.36
CA SER A 9 18.79 -47.60 36.51
C SER A 9 18.68 -48.13 35.07
N PRO A 10 17.52 -47.96 34.40
CA PRO A 10 17.38 -48.39 33.02
C PRO A 10 18.34 -47.59 32.11
N PRO A 11 18.93 -48.22 31.07
CA PRO A 11 19.76 -47.50 30.12
C PRO A 11 18.93 -46.47 29.35
N PRO A 12 19.52 -45.34 28.93
CA PRO A 12 18.81 -44.30 28.21
C PRO A 12 18.26 -44.84 26.88
N VAL A 13 16.94 -44.84 26.76
CA VAL A 13 16.24 -45.17 25.50
C VAL A 13 16.55 -44.08 24.49
N ARG A 14 17.39 -44.40 23.48
CA ARG A 14 17.56 -43.54 22.31
C ARG A 14 16.30 -43.61 21.46
N ILE A 15 15.40 -42.65 21.67
CA ILE A 15 14.28 -42.41 20.77
C ILE A 15 14.86 -41.84 19.47
N PRO A 16 14.72 -42.51 18.31
CA PRO A 16 15.07 -41.89 17.05
C PRO A 16 14.12 -40.71 16.83
N MET A 17 14.64 -39.49 16.89
CA MET A 17 13.94 -38.31 16.40
C MET A 17 13.79 -38.43 14.88
N ARG A 18 12.73 -39.12 14.45
CA ARG A 18 12.16 -38.89 13.14
C ARG A 18 11.47 -37.54 13.18
N PHE A 19 12.20 -36.49 12.80
CA PHE A 19 11.59 -35.23 12.39
C PHE A 19 10.65 -35.53 11.23
N SER A 20 9.35 -35.56 11.51
CA SER A 20 8.30 -35.64 10.50
C SER A 20 8.32 -34.34 9.71
N ALA A 21 8.83 -34.40 8.48
CA ALA A 21 8.83 -33.32 7.49
C ALA A 21 7.42 -32.97 6.96
N ALA A 22 6.35 -33.38 7.64
CA ALA A 22 4.98 -33.20 7.18
C ALA A 22 4.31 -31.88 7.64
N MET A 23 4.92 -31.10 8.54
CA MET A 23 4.35 -29.81 8.99
C MET A 23 4.90 -28.56 8.29
N SER A 24 5.89 -28.67 7.39
CA SER A 24 6.32 -27.52 6.57
C SER A 24 5.44 -27.28 5.33
N ALA A 25 4.72 -28.30 4.85
CA ALA A 25 3.96 -28.18 3.59
C ALA A 25 2.63 -27.42 3.72
N VAL A 26 2.04 -27.34 4.93
CA VAL A 26 0.75 -26.64 5.14
C VAL A 26 0.94 -25.12 5.32
N SER A 27 2.08 -24.70 5.90
CA SER A 27 2.41 -23.28 6.08
C SER A 27 2.79 -22.60 4.76
N LEU A 28 3.51 -23.30 3.88
CA LEU A 28 3.90 -22.81 2.55
C LEU A 28 2.71 -22.68 1.57
N ARG A 29 1.68 -23.52 1.68
CA ARG A 29 0.48 -23.41 0.83
C ARG A 29 -0.45 -22.25 1.23
N ARG A 30 -0.42 -21.78 2.48
CA ARG A 30 -1.17 -20.58 2.91
C ARG A 30 -0.50 -19.27 2.48
N GLY A 31 0.83 -19.24 2.35
CA GLY A 31 1.58 -18.05 1.90
C GLY A 31 1.45 -17.76 0.40
N ALA A 32 1.43 -18.80 -0.43
CA ALA A 32 1.32 -18.67 -1.89
C ALA A 32 -0.06 -18.12 -2.33
N ASN A 33 -1.15 -18.55 -1.67
CA ASN A 33 -2.50 -18.10 -2.00
C ASN A 33 -2.79 -16.63 -1.65
N ARG A 34 -2.12 -16.05 -0.63
CA ARG A 34 -2.24 -14.62 -0.32
C ARG A 34 -1.58 -13.74 -1.39
N ARG A 35 -0.48 -14.20 -2.00
CA ARG A 35 0.16 -13.50 -3.12
C ARG A 35 -0.70 -13.54 -4.39
N ALA A 36 -1.42 -14.63 -4.63
CA ALA A 36 -2.33 -14.76 -5.76
C ALA A 36 -3.59 -13.86 -5.62
N ALA A 37 -4.20 -13.81 -4.44
CA ALA A 37 -5.36 -12.95 -4.18
C ALA A 37 -5.01 -11.45 -4.27
N ALA A 38 -3.89 -11.03 -3.65
CA ALA A 38 -3.39 -9.66 -3.79
C ALA A 38 -3.04 -9.30 -5.23
N ARG A 39 -2.64 -10.29 -6.04
CA ARG A 39 -2.32 -10.14 -7.47
C ARG A 39 -3.57 -10.05 -8.35
N LEU A 40 -4.70 -10.66 -7.94
CA LEU A 40 -5.98 -10.56 -8.62
C LEU A 40 -6.67 -9.21 -8.31
N ASP A 41 -6.65 -8.79 -7.05
CA ASP A 41 -7.10 -7.44 -6.64
C ASP A 41 -6.28 -6.34 -7.33
N TYR A 42 -4.98 -6.57 -7.47
CA TYR A 42 -4.07 -5.70 -8.25
C TYR A 42 -4.43 -5.63 -9.73
N TRP A 43 -4.84 -6.74 -10.36
CA TRP A 43 -5.21 -6.76 -11.78
C TRP A 43 -6.55 -6.06 -12.05
N ASN A 44 -7.54 -6.22 -11.17
CA ASN A 44 -8.82 -5.52 -11.29
C ASN A 44 -8.64 -4.00 -11.02
N PHE A 45 -7.88 -3.63 -10.00
CA PHE A 45 -7.51 -2.22 -9.74
C PHE A 45 -6.74 -1.58 -10.91
N ARG A 46 -5.90 -2.36 -11.62
CA ARG A 46 -5.16 -1.89 -12.80
C ARG A 46 -6.08 -1.58 -13.98
N ARG A 47 -7.16 -2.37 -14.16
CA ARG A 47 -8.10 -2.24 -15.27
C ARG A 47 -9.07 -1.06 -15.06
N ASP A 48 -9.71 -0.96 -13.89
CA ASP A 48 -10.72 0.07 -13.61
C ASP A 48 -10.13 1.50 -13.57
N ALA A 49 -8.87 1.63 -13.13
CA ALA A 49 -8.20 2.92 -13.07
C ALA A 49 -7.70 3.44 -14.43
N ILE A 50 -7.70 2.62 -15.49
CA ILE A 50 -7.44 3.10 -16.86
C ILE A 50 -8.68 3.82 -17.40
N GLU A 51 -9.87 3.26 -17.19
CA GLU A 51 -11.14 3.86 -17.65
C GLU A 51 -11.45 5.18 -16.93
N TYR A 52 -11.13 5.30 -15.64
CA TYR A 52 -11.28 6.56 -14.88
C TYR A 52 -10.35 7.69 -15.35
N LEU A 53 -9.17 7.36 -15.88
CA LEU A 53 -8.23 8.37 -16.39
C LEU A 53 -8.64 8.89 -17.78
N GLU A 54 -9.32 8.08 -18.58
CA GLU A 54 -9.90 8.53 -19.85
C GLU A 54 -11.13 9.43 -19.64
N SER A 55 -11.98 9.12 -18.64
CA SER A 55 -13.13 9.99 -18.32
C SER A 55 -12.71 11.37 -17.77
N LEU A 56 -11.60 11.44 -17.01
CA LEU A 56 -11.02 12.70 -16.55
C LEU A 56 -10.42 13.53 -17.70
N ARG A 57 -9.85 12.89 -18.73
CA ARG A 57 -9.36 13.58 -19.95
C ARG A 57 -10.50 14.17 -20.79
N ILE A 58 -11.66 13.52 -20.80
CA ILE A 58 -12.86 14.00 -21.50
C ILE A 58 -13.45 15.21 -20.75
N THR A 59 -13.49 15.16 -19.41
CA THR A 59 -14.06 16.23 -18.58
C THR A 59 -13.19 17.51 -18.58
N ALA A 60 -11.86 17.38 -18.64
CA ALA A 60 -10.96 18.53 -18.72
C ALA A 60 -11.06 19.31 -20.06
N ARG A 61 -11.67 18.71 -21.09
CA ARG A 61 -11.86 19.35 -22.41
C ARG A 61 -13.19 20.11 -22.54
N SER A 62 -14.14 19.93 -21.62
CA SER A 62 -15.51 20.48 -21.73
C SER A 62 -15.83 21.64 -20.77
N SER A 63 -14.94 22.00 -19.83
CA SER A 63 -15.16 23.11 -18.91
C SER A 63 -14.78 24.47 -19.51
N GLY A 64 -15.54 24.90 -20.53
CA GLY A 64 -15.55 26.27 -21.05
C GLY A 64 -16.74 27.06 -20.53
N ALA A 65 -17.08 26.93 -19.24
CA ALA A 65 -18.18 27.68 -18.62
C ALA A 65 -17.61 28.68 -17.60
N ALA A 66 -17.48 29.92 -18.04
CA ALA A 66 -17.11 31.06 -17.19
C ALA A 66 -18.28 31.38 -16.23
N MET A 67 -18.11 31.04 -14.96
CA MET A 67 -18.86 31.66 -13.87
C MET A 67 -17.87 32.36 -12.94
N SER A 68 -18.06 33.67 -12.82
CA SER A 68 -17.37 34.57 -11.90
C SER A 68 -17.57 34.11 -10.46
N ALA A 69 -16.58 33.38 -9.93
CA ALA A 69 -16.48 33.06 -8.52
C ALA A 69 -15.44 33.99 -7.88
N ALA A 70 -15.79 34.59 -6.74
CA ALA A 70 -14.84 35.35 -5.91
C ALA A 70 -13.52 34.57 -5.77
N PRO A 71 -12.34 35.24 -5.81
CA PRO A 71 -11.06 34.55 -5.79
C PRO A 71 -10.98 33.72 -4.52
N THR A 72 -11.23 32.42 -4.66
CA THR A 72 -11.01 31.46 -3.58
C THR A 72 -9.51 31.45 -3.41
N ALA A 73 -9.02 32.18 -2.42
CA ALA A 73 -7.60 32.32 -2.16
C ALA A 73 -6.97 30.93 -2.16
N ASP A 74 -6.15 30.63 -3.18
CA ASP A 74 -5.49 29.35 -3.29
C ASP A 74 -4.52 29.22 -2.12
N ARG A 75 -4.84 28.32 -1.19
CA ARG A 75 -4.03 28.08 0.01
C ARG A 75 -2.86 27.13 -0.26
N ARG A 76 -2.66 26.70 -1.51
CA ARG A 76 -1.62 25.73 -1.88
C ARG A 76 -0.27 26.44 -1.99
N LYS A 77 0.70 25.95 -1.23
CA LYS A 77 2.09 26.40 -1.31
C LYS A 77 2.81 25.86 -2.56
N TYR A 78 2.35 24.73 -3.12
CA TYR A 78 3.01 24.03 -4.22
C TYR A 78 2.02 23.72 -5.34
N ALA A 79 2.45 23.91 -6.58
CA ALA A 79 1.73 23.46 -7.77
C ALA A 79 1.61 21.92 -7.77
N ARG A 80 0.45 21.42 -8.22
CA ARG A 80 0.19 19.98 -8.35
C ARG A 80 0.22 19.60 -9.83
N HIS A 81 0.92 18.51 -10.12
CA HIS A 81 1.02 17.95 -11.45
C HIS A 81 0.26 16.62 -11.48
N PRO A 82 -0.61 16.40 -12.48
CA PRO A 82 -1.24 15.10 -12.66
C PRO A 82 -0.16 14.06 -12.95
N LEU A 83 -0.16 12.98 -12.18
CA LEU A 83 0.80 11.89 -12.29
C LEU A 83 0.11 10.58 -11.97
N ALA A 84 -0.14 9.78 -13.02
CA ALA A 84 -0.68 8.43 -12.87
C ALA A 84 0.47 7.42 -12.79
N THR A 85 0.92 7.10 -11.57
CA THR A 85 1.93 6.05 -11.35
C THR A 85 1.52 5.10 -10.22
N SER A 86 1.96 3.85 -10.29
CA SER A 86 1.78 2.88 -9.21
C SER A 86 2.76 3.18 -8.08
N VAL A 87 2.27 3.12 -6.83
CA VAL A 87 3.06 3.36 -5.63
C VAL A 87 2.86 2.19 -4.68
N GLN A 88 3.94 1.66 -4.11
CA GLN A 88 3.84 0.74 -2.99
C GLN A 88 3.92 1.54 -1.68
N VAL A 89 2.93 1.36 -0.82
CA VAL A 89 2.80 2.10 0.44
C VAL A 89 3.02 1.14 1.59
N TYR A 90 4.16 1.25 2.27
CA TYR A 90 4.38 0.59 3.54
C TYR A 90 3.72 1.40 4.66
N HIS A 91 2.70 0.83 5.27
CA HIS A 91 1.94 1.45 6.34
C HIS A 91 2.51 1.02 7.70
N ALA A 92 3.16 1.94 8.41
CA ALA A 92 3.90 1.63 9.63
C ALA A 92 3.02 1.07 10.76
N PRO A 93 1.82 1.62 11.06
CA PRO A 93 0.98 1.10 12.15
C PRO A 93 0.52 -0.36 11.94
N SER A 94 0.18 -0.73 10.70
CA SER A 94 -0.25 -2.11 10.40
C SER A 94 0.90 -3.02 9.99
N ARG A 95 2.11 -2.49 9.79
CA ARG A 95 3.30 -3.19 9.28
C ARG A 95 3.01 -4.00 8.01
N ARG A 96 2.26 -3.40 7.09
CA ARG A 96 1.85 -4.05 5.82
C ARG A 96 2.07 -3.11 4.65
N GLU A 97 2.34 -3.71 3.50
CA GLU A 97 2.40 -3.01 2.23
C GLU A 97 1.03 -3.04 1.56
N TYR A 98 0.68 -1.91 0.96
CA TYR A 98 -0.55 -1.75 0.20
C TYR A 98 -0.23 -1.15 -1.16
N PRO A 99 -0.83 -1.67 -2.24
CA PRO A 99 -0.74 -1.02 -3.53
C PRO A 99 -1.53 0.29 -3.48
N GLY A 100 -1.01 1.31 -4.14
CA GLY A 100 -1.68 2.58 -4.36
C GLY A 100 -1.45 3.10 -5.77
N ARG A 101 -2.28 4.05 -6.19
CA ARG A 101 -2.09 4.76 -7.46
C ARG A 101 -2.05 6.25 -7.20
N CYS A 102 -0.93 6.87 -7.54
CA CYS A 102 -0.80 8.32 -7.54
C CYS A 102 -1.76 8.92 -8.57
N VAL A 103 -2.38 10.03 -8.19
CA VAL A 103 -3.31 10.82 -9.02
C VAL A 103 -2.63 12.13 -9.40
N ASP A 104 -2.08 12.80 -8.39
CA ASP A 104 -1.34 14.04 -8.53
C ASP A 104 -0.19 14.07 -7.52
N ILE A 105 0.85 14.82 -7.90
CA ILE A 105 2.06 15.00 -7.09
C ILE A 105 2.44 16.47 -7.06
N SER A 106 3.10 16.87 -5.99
CA SER A 106 3.70 18.19 -5.78
C SER A 106 4.97 18.03 -4.97
N ALA A 107 5.78 19.09 -4.87
CA ALA A 107 6.97 19.09 -4.01
C ALA A 107 6.64 18.82 -2.53
N GLY A 108 5.43 19.13 -2.06
CA GLY A 108 5.04 18.94 -0.66
C GLY A 108 4.34 17.61 -0.35
N GLY A 109 3.95 16.83 -1.36
CA GLY A 109 3.15 15.63 -1.16
C GLY A 109 2.39 15.18 -2.40
N MET A 110 1.54 14.18 -2.23
CA MET A 110 0.78 13.56 -3.32
C MET A 110 -0.64 13.19 -2.90
N MET A 111 -1.50 12.99 -3.90
CA MET A 111 -2.79 12.31 -3.75
C MET A 111 -2.67 10.90 -4.31
N LEU A 112 -3.16 9.91 -3.57
CA LEU A 112 -3.22 8.54 -4.05
C LEU A 112 -4.54 7.83 -3.72
N TYR A 113 -4.93 6.92 -4.60
CA TYR A 113 -6.00 5.97 -4.37
C TYR A 113 -5.45 4.67 -3.80
N MET A 114 -6.10 4.17 -2.75
CA MET A 114 -5.77 2.92 -2.07
C MET A 114 -7.00 2.01 -1.96
N PRO A 115 -6.82 0.69 -1.76
CA PRO A 115 -7.94 -0.22 -1.49
C PRO A 115 -8.81 0.26 -0.33
N ALA A 116 -10.13 0.09 -0.46
CA ALA A 116 -11.10 0.45 0.57
C ALA A 116 -10.85 -0.22 1.93
N THR A 117 -10.22 -1.39 1.91
CA THR A 117 -9.91 -2.19 3.10
C THR A 117 -8.63 -1.75 3.82
N THR A 118 -7.89 -0.78 3.28
CA THR A 118 -6.65 -0.31 3.91
C THR A 118 -6.97 0.46 5.20
N PRO A 119 -6.41 0.07 6.37
CA PRO A 119 -6.69 0.68 7.66
C PRO A 119 -5.91 1.99 7.88
N VAL A 120 -6.11 2.96 6.98
CA VAL A 120 -5.46 4.29 7.03
C VAL A 120 -6.28 5.31 7.79
N GLN A 121 -5.58 6.20 8.50
CA GLN A 121 -6.12 7.37 9.18
C GLN A 121 -5.16 8.55 9.03
N PRO A 122 -5.64 9.80 9.11
CA PRO A 122 -4.77 10.97 9.22
C PRO A 122 -3.80 10.84 10.39
N GLY A 123 -2.56 11.31 10.21
CA GLY A 123 -1.47 11.21 11.18
C GLY A 123 -0.62 9.95 11.05
N HIS A 124 -1.08 8.90 10.35
CA HIS A 124 -0.29 7.69 10.18
C HIS A 124 0.97 7.94 9.34
N ALA A 125 2.10 7.40 9.82
CA ALA A 125 3.36 7.41 9.08
C ALA A 125 3.39 6.30 8.02
N VAL A 126 3.89 6.63 6.84
CA VAL A 126 4.00 5.72 5.70
C VAL A 126 5.34 5.90 5.00
N ARG A 127 5.82 4.83 4.37
CA ARG A 127 6.95 4.87 3.44
C ARG A 127 6.47 4.52 2.05
N LEU A 128 6.88 5.28 1.06
CA LEU A 128 6.42 5.17 -0.33
C LEU A 128 7.57 4.68 -1.18
N ALA A 129 7.38 3.60 -1.91
CA ALA A 129 8.27 3.25 -3.01
C ALA A 129 7.57 3.66 -4.31
N LEU A 130 8.06 4.74 -4.90
CA LEU A 130 7.70 5.16 -6.25
C LEU A 130 8.64 4.45 -7.22
N GLY A 131 8.09 3.86 -8.28
CA GLY A 131 8.91 3.44 -9.42
C GLY A 131 9.47 4.64 -10.19
N ALA A 132 10.05 4.40 -11.35
CA ALA A 132 10.52 5.45 -12.24
C ALA A 132 9.40 6.48 -12.51
N VAL A 133 9.62 7.72 -12.09
CA VAL A 133 8.68 8.82 -12.31
C VAL A 133 9.02 9.48 -13.65
N PRO A 134 8.08 9.59 -14.62
CA PRO A 134 8.33 10.14 -15.96
C PRO A 134 8.48 11.67 -15.98
N ARG A 135 8.87 12.28 -14.86
CA ARG A 135 9.05 13.73 -14.70
C ARG A 135 10.38 14.00 -13.98
N PRO A 136 11.31 14.74 -14.60
CA PRO A 136 12.63 14.97 -14.02
C PRO A 136 12.57 15.73 -12.70
N GLU A 137 11.59 16.63 -12.53
CA GLU A 137 11.40 17.36 -11.26
C GLU A 137 11.09 16.47 -10.04
N PHE A 138 10.67 15.22 -10.28
CA PHE A 138 10.33 14.24 -9.25
C PHE A 138 11.22 12.99 -9.32
N ALA A 139 12.32 13.03 -10.07
CA ALA A 139 13.20 11.88 -10.25
C ALA A 139 13.80 11.39 -8.92
N ALA A 140 14.17 12.31 -8.03
CA ALA A 140 14.71 12.00 -6.70
C ALA A 140 13.76 11.13 -5.84
N LEU A 141 12.45 11.27 -6.04
CA LEU A 141 11.45 10.45 -5.33
C LEU A 141 11.45 8.98 -5.79
N GLY A 142 12.05 8.68 -6.94
CA GLY A 142 12.18 7.32 -7.49
C GLY A 142 13.47 6.60 -7.08
N ASP A 143 14.44 7.31 -6.48
CA ASP A 143 15.75 6.75 -6.13
C ASP A 143 15.71 5.90 -4.84
N GLY A 144 14.62 6.01 -4.07
CA GLY A 144 14.49 5.28 -2.81
C GLY A 144 13.12 5.44 -2.15
N PRO A 145 12.95 4.81 -0.97
CA PRO A 145 11.72 4.92 -0.20
C PRO A 145 11.57 6.33 0.39
N VAL A 146 10.45 6.98 0.10
CA VAL A 146 10.10 8.33 0.56
C VAL A 146 9.26 8.26 1.83
N GLU A 147 9.67 8.99 2.87
CA GLU A 147 8.89 9.08 4.12
C GLU A 147 7.77 10.12 4.01
N ALA A 148 6.57 9.77 4.48
CA ALA A 148 5.41 10.63 4.41
C ALA A 148 4.44 10.40 5.57
N THR A 149 3.54 11.36 5.77
CA THR A 149 2.40 11.24 6.70
C THR A 149 1.10 11.41 5.95
N ILE A 150 0.11 10.60 6.31
CA ILE A 150 -1.26 10.77 5.84
C ILE A 150 -1.85 12.05 6.44
N VAL A 151 -2.23 13.01 5.61
CA VAL A 151 -2.84 14.27 6.07
C VAL A 151 -4.36 14.29 5.93
N ARG A 152 -4.91 13.49 4.99
CA ARG A 152 -6.35 13.36 4.80
C ARG A 152 -6.70 11.99 4.24
N VAL A 153 -7.88 11.50 4.62
CA VAL A 153 -8.50 10.29 4.06
C VAL A 153 -9.93 10.65 3.71
N ASP A 154 -10.26 10.65 2.43
CA ASP A 154 -11.61 10.86 1.93
C ASP A 154 -12.30 9.50 1.77
N ARG A 155 -13.26 9.25 2.66
CA ARG A 155 -14.10 8.04 2.64
C ARG A 155 -15.45 8.26 1.96
N GLN A 156 -15.83 9.51 1.69
CA GLN A 156 -17.12 9.79 1.05
C GLN A 156 -17.15 9.26 -0.38
N LYS A 157 -16.00 9.33 -1.07
CA LYS A 157 -15.83 8.81 -2.44
C LYS A 157 -15.67 7.30 -2.52
N LEU A 158 -15.60 6.60 -1.39
CA LEU A 158 -15.45 5.15 -1.36
C LEU A 158 -16.65 4.45 -1.97
N LEU A 159 -17.87 4.94 -1.70
CA LEU A 159 -19.10 4.35 -2.23
C LEU A 159 -19.24 4.54 -3.75
N SER A 160 -18.72 5.63 -4.30
CA SER A 160 -18.82 5.94 -5.73
C SER A 160 -17.69 5.35 -6.56
N LEU A 161 -16.46 5.29 -6.02
CA LEU A 161 -15.27 4.88 -6.77
C LEU A 161 -14.76 3.49 -6.37
N GLY A 162 -15.13 2.96 -5.20
CA GLY A 162 -14.58 1.70 -4.68
C GLY A 162 -13.13 1.82 -4.16
N HIS A 163 -12.61 3.04 -4.01
CA HIS A 163 -11.25 3.31 -3.52
C HIS A 163 -11.25 4.42 -2.46
N LEU A 164 -10.23 4.40 -1.60
CA LEU A 164 -9.95 5.49 -0.65
C LEU A 164 -9.05 6.52 -1.30
N ALA A 165 -9.48 7.79 -1.32
CA ALA A 165 -8.60 8.88 -1.71
C ALA A 165 -7.80 9.35 -0.48
N VAL A 166 -6.48 9.27 -0.56
CA VAL A 166 -5.57 9.52 0.55
C VAL A 166 -4.60 10.63 0.14
N GLY A 167 -4.59 11.71 0.92
CA GLY A 167 -3.61 12.78 0.75
C GLY A 167 -2.42 12.55 1.66
N LEU A 168 -1.22 12.62 1.09
CA LEU A 168 0.04 12.47 1.79
C LEU A 168 0.83 13.79 1.78
N ARG A 169 1.62 13.99 2.84
CA ARG A 169 2.64 15.03 2.93
C ARG A 169 4.00 14.39 3.10
N PHE A 170 4.97 14.78 2.28
CA PHE A 170 6.35 14.30 2.39
C PHE A 170 7.02 14.90 3.62
N HIS A 171 7.94 14.13 4.22
CA HIS A 171 8.85 14.66 5.22
C HIS A 171 9.96 15.45 4.52
N ALA A 172 10.45 16.52 5.14
CA ALA A 172 11.53 17.31 4.57
C ALA A 172 12.80 16.44 4.51
N GLY A 173 13.36 16.26 3.31
CA GLY A 173 14.52 15.38 3.07
C GLY A 173 14.25 14.22 2.10
N ALA A 174 13.04 14.12 1.54
CA ALA A 174 12.71 13.25 0.41
C ALA A 174 12.88 13.95 -0.95
#